data_AF-A0A9W5YKD2-F1
#
_entry.id   AF-A0A9W5YKD2-F1
#
_cell.length_a   1.000
_cell.length_b   1.000
_cell.length_c   1.000
_cell.angle_alpha   90.00
_cell.angle_beta   90.00
_cell.angle_gamma   90.00
#
_symmetry.space_group_name_H-M   'P 1'
#
loop_
_entity.id
_entity.type
_entity.pdbx_description
1 polymer ?
#
loop_
_entity_poly.entity_id
_entity_poly.type
_entity_poly.pdbx_seq_one_letter_code
_entity_poly.pdbx_strand_id
1 'polypeptide(L)'
;MPPQQATSSTTTPANDDQTQRDKKLSALRASIESLQSQITETESQIAQTKAKLNNDPSTTVKRHIRLLHEYNEIKDIAQGLMGLIADARGVRQVDVQREYGLDDRD
;
A
#
# COMPACT_ATOMS: atom_id res chain seq x y z
N MET A 1 -7.16 -1.98 -86.31
CA MET A 1 -8.34 -2.29 -85.47
C MET A 1 -8.27 -3.75 -85.06
N PRO A 2 -8.67 -4.18 -83.85
CA PRO A 2 -8.74 -3.50 -82.55
C PRO A 2 -7.99 -4.28 -81.42
N PRO A 3 -7.67 -3.64 -80.28
CA PRO A 3 -7.32 -4.33 -79.03
C PRO A 3 -8.57 -4.49 -78.14
N GLN A 4 -8.72 -5.63 -77.45
CA GLN A 4 -9.70 -5.76 -76.36
C GLN A 4 -8.99 -5.98 -75.03
N GLN A 5 -9.50 -5.22 -74.07
CA GLN A 5 -9.05 -5.05 -72.70
C GLN A 5 -9.36 -6.31 -71.89
N ALA A 6 -8.42 -6.71 -71.05
CA ALA A 6 -8.71 -7.52 -69.87
C ALA A 6 -8.10 -6.78 -68.66
N THR A 7 -8.92 -5.94 -68.04
CA THR A 7 -8.70 -5.46 -66.68
C THR A 7 -9.04 -6.59 -65.72
N SER A 8 -8.04 -7.17 -65.06
CA SER A 8 -8.25 -8.05 -63.91
C SER A 8 -7.15 -7.83 -62.87
N SER A 9 -7.43 -6.88 -61.97
CA SER A 9 -7.23 -6.97 -60.51
C SER A 9 -6.42 -8.14 -59.95
N THR A 10 -5.41 -7.84 -59.09
CA THR A 10 -5.25 -8.34 -57.70
C THR A 10 -3.89 -7.90 -57.14
N THR A 11 -3.86 -6.87 -56.30
CA THR A 11 -2.68 -6.48 -55.49
C THR A 11 -3.13 -5.88 -54.16
N THR A 12 -3.75 -6.68 -53.30
CA THR A 12 -4.09 -6.26 -51.92
C THR A 12 -4.02 -7.42 -50.94
N PRO A 13 -2.82 -7.74 -50.40
CA PRO A 13 -2.76 -8.24 -49.01
C PRO A 13 -1.71 -7.54 -48.13
N ALA A 14 -0.74 -6.82 -48.70
CA ALA A 14 0.40 -6.30 -47.95
C ALA A 14 0.09 -5.03 -47.11
N ASN A 15 -0.94 -4.27 -47.49
CA ASN A 15 -1.20 -2.94 -46.92
C ASN A 15 -1.96 -2.99 -45.57
N ASP A 16 -2.83 -3.98 -45.37
CA ASP A 16 -3.59 -4.15 -44.12
C ASP A 16 -2.67 -4.56 -42.96
N ASP A 17 -1.66 -5.35 -43.28
CA ASP A 17 -0.69 -5.88 -42.34
C ASP A 17 0.26 -4.80 -41.81
N GLN A 18 0.63 -3.82 -42.65
CA GLN A 18 1.36 -2.62 -42.22
C GLN A 18 0.48 -1.70 -41.37
N THR A 19 -0.75 -1.45 -41.83
CA THR A 19 -1.71 -0.58 -41.11
C THR A 19 -2.01 -1.10 -39.71
N GLN A 20 -2.12 -2.42 -39.51
CA GLN A 20 -2.30 -3.00 -38.18
C GLN A 20 -1.06 -2.86 -37.28
N ARG A 21 0.15 -2.99 -37.84
CA ARG A 21 1.41 -2.80 -37.10
C ARG A 21 1.58 -1.34 -36.68
N ASP A 22 1.24 -0.39 -37.54
CA ASP A 22 1.31 1.04 -37.23
C ASP A 22 0.29 1.45 -36.15
N LYS A 23 -0.94 0.91 -36.23
CA LYS A 23 -1.94 1.10 -35.15
C LYS A 23 -1.46 0.53 -33.82
N LYS A 24 -0.85 -0.67 -33.82
CA LYS A 24 -0.27 -1.27 -32.61
C LYS A 24 0.89 -0.43 -32.06
N LEU A 25 1.78 0.06 -32.92
CA LEU A 25 2.89 0.93 -32.53
C LEU A 25 2.40 2.25 -31.93
N SER A 26 1.37 2.86 -32.52
CA SER A 26 0.75 4.07 -31.99
C SER A 26 0.10 3.82 -30.63
N ALA A 27 -0.63 2.71 -30.48
CA ALA A 27 -1.25 2.34 -29.21
C ALA A 27 -0.19 2.06 -28.13
N LEU A 28 0.91 1.39 -28.49
CA LEU A 28 2.00 1.10 -27.56
C LEU A 28 2.71 2.38 -27.10
N ARG A 29 2.95 3.33 -28.02
CA ARG A 29 3.52 4.64 -27.69
C ARG A 29 2.62 5.43 -26.74
N ALA A 30 1.31 5.46 -27.01
CA ALA A 30 0.34 6.12 -26.13
C ALA A 30 0.32 5.48 -24.73
N SER A 31 0.39 4.15 -24.64
CA SER A 31 0.52 3.46 -23.35
C SER A 31 1.83 3.78 -22.63
N ILE A 32 2.95 3.87 -23.34
CA ILE A 32 4.24 4.25 -22.76
C ILE A 32 4.17 5.67 -22.18
N GLU A 33 3.63 6.62 -22.92
CA GLU A 33 3.45 8.01 -22.44
C GLU A 33 2.52 8.07 -21.21
N SER A 34 1.40 7.33 -21.25
CA SER A 34 0.49 7.25 -20.11
C SER A 34 1.14 6.63 -18.87
N LEU A 35 1.94 5.57 -19.05
CA LEU A 35 2.64 4.92 -17.94
C LEU A 35 3.74 5.81 -17.39
N GLN A 36 4.48 6.52 -18.24
CA GLN A 36 5.47 7.50 -17.82
C GLN A 36 4.82 8.63 -17.01
N SER A 37 3.66 9.14 -17.45
CA SER A 37 2.91 10.13 -16.70
C SER A 37 2.41 9.61 -15.35
N GLN A 38 2.03 8.33 -15.25
CA GLN A 38 1.66 7.73 -13.97
C GLN A 38 2.86 7.54 -13.03
N ILE A 39 4.03 7.20 -13.58
CA ILE A 39 5.26 7.07 -12.80
C ILE A 39 5.62 8.42 -12.18
N THR A 40 5.65 9.50 -12.98
CA THR A 40 6.02 10.84 -12.48
C THR A 40 5.03 11.35 -11.43
N GLU A 41 3.72 11.13 -11.64
CA GLU A 41 2.69 11.48 -10.67
C GLU A 41 2.85 10.70 -9.37
N THR A 42 3.06 9.38 -9.45
CA THR A 42 3.25 8.53 -8.28
C THR A 42 4.52 8.89 -7.51
N GLU A 43 5.61 9.18 -8.22
CA GLU A 43 6.87 9.65 -7.63
C GLU A 43 6.70 10.99 -6.91
N SER A 44 5.96 11.92 -7.51
CA SER A 44 5.61 13.21 -6.90
C SER A 44 4.80 13.03 -5.61
N GLN A 45 3.79 12.15 -5.63
CA GLN A 45 3.00 11.83 -4.44
C GLN A 45 3.83 11.18 -3.32
N ILE A 46 4.76 10.28 -3.69
CA ILE A 46 5.70 9.68 -2.74
C ILE A 46 6.61 10.75 -2.14
N ALA A 47 7.18 11.64 -2.96
CA ALA A 47 8.04 12.72 -2.49
C ALA A 47 7.30 13.67 -1.56
N GLN A 48 6.08 14.07 -1.91
CA GLN A 48 5.24 14.94 -1.07
C GLN A 48 4.89 14.28 0.27
N THR A 49 4.57 12.98 0.25
CA THR A 49 4.24 12.21 1.45
C THR A 49 5.46 12.02 2.35
N LYS A 50 6.63 11.73 1.77
CA LYS A 50 7.90 11.63 2.50
C LYS A 50 8.30 12.98 3.12
N ALA A 51 8.11 14.09 2.42
CA ALA A 51 8.42 15.42 2.93
C ALA A 51 7.54 15.83 4.13
N LYS A 52 6.30 15.32 4.20
CA LYS A 52 5.39 15.53 5.34
C LYS A 52 5.76 14.68 6.57
N LEU A 53 6.66 13.70 6.43
CA LEU A 53 7.07 12.83 7.51
C LEU A 53 8.39 13.31 8.12
N ASN A 54 8.32 13.78 9.36
CA ASN A 54 9.48 14.30 10.11
C ASN A 54 10.54 13.23 10.45
N ASN A 55 10.21 11.94 10.33
CA ASN A 55 11.11 10.81 10.59
C ASN A 55 10.90 9.73 9.54
N ASP A 56 11.88 8.85 9.36
CA ASP A 56 11.74 7.69 8.47
C ASP A 56 10.49 6.87 8.90
N PRO A 57 9.52 6.65 8.00
CA PRO A 57 8.24 6.00 8.34
C PRO A 57 8.45 4.62 8.96
N SER A 58 9.43 3.86 8.44
CA SER A 58 9.73 2.51 8.91
C SER A 58 10.27 2.55 10.34
N THR A 59 11.17 3.49 10.64
CA THR A 59 11.72 3.64 12.00
C THR A 59 10.64 4.06 13.01
N THR A 60 9.72 4.94 12.62
CA THR A 60 8.65 5.42 13.52
C THR A 60 7.67 4.31 13.87
N VAL A 61 7.24 3.53 12.86
CA VAL A 61 6.34 2.39 13.06
C VAL A 61 7.02 1.31 13.90
N LYS A 62 8.28 0.95 13.59
CA LYS A 62 9.04 -0.03 14.39
C LYS A 62 9.18 0.42 15.85
N ARG A 63 9.44 1.70 16.09
CA ARG A 63 9.53 2.26 17.44
C ARG A 63 8.19 2.17 18.18
N HIS A 64 7.08 2.50 17.52
CA HIS A 64 5.75 2.39 18.14
C HIS A 64 5.35 0.95 18.43
N ILE A 65 5.63 0.01 17.51
CA ILE A 65 5.40 -1.42 17.73
C ILE A 65 6.17 -1.90 18.96
N ARG A 66 7.44 -1.48 19.11
CA ARG A 66 8.25 -1.85 20.27
C ARG A 66 7.67 -1.28 21.56
N LEU A 67 7.31 0.01 21.58
CA LEU A 67 6.72 0.66 22.75
C LEU A 67 5.39 0.00 23.17
N LEU A 68 4.56 -0.41 22.20
CA LEU A 68 3.31 -1.13 22.50
C LEU A 68 3.57 -2.50 23.11
N HIS A 69 4.54 -3.26 22.60
CA HIS A 69 4.91 -4.54 23.21
C HIS A 69 5.47 -4.36 24.62
N GLU A 70 6.38 -3.40 24.83
CA GLU A 70 6.95 -3.12 26.15
C GLU A 70 5.87 -2.65 27.14
N TYR A 71 4.90 -1.84 26.70
CA TYR A 71 3.76 -1.45 27.53
C TYR A 71 2.88 -2.65 27.89
N ASN A 72 2.51 -3.48 26.91
CA ASN A 72 1.66 -4.66 27.16
C ASN A 72 2.34 -5.65 28.11
N GLU A 73 3.64 -5.92 27.93
CA GLU A 73 4.39 -6.81 28.83
C GLU A 73 4.37 -6.29 30.27
N ILE A 74 4.62 -4.99 30.48
CA ILE A 74 4.57 -4.39 31.83
C ILE A 74 3.15 -4.44 32.40
N LYS A 75 2.13 -4.15 31.58
CA LYS A 75 0.72 -4.21 31.98
C LYS A 75 0.32 -5.61 32.43
N ASP A 76 0.69 -6.63 31.68
CA ASP A 76 0.38 -8.03 31.99
C ASP A 76 1.05 -8.49 33.29
N ILE A 77 2.33 -8.12 33.48
CA ILE A 77 3.05 -8.39 34.74
C ILE A 77 2.36 -7.69 35.91
N ALA A 78 2.01 -6.41 35.76
CA ALA A 78 1.34 -5.64 36.80
C ALA A 78 -0.04 -6.22 37.15
N GLN A 79 -0.82 -6.63 36.16
CA GLN A 79 -2.10 -7.29 36.37
C GLN A 79 -1.94 -8.64 37.07
N GLY A 80 -0.95 -9.45 36.69
CA GLY A 80 -0.62 -10.71 37.36
C GLY A 80 -0.25 -10.51 38.83
N LEU A 81 0.62 -9.54 39.14
CA LEU A 81 0.99 -9.19 40.51
C LEU A 81 -0.22 -8.71 41.32
N MET A 82 -1.10 -7.90 40.73
CA MET A 82 -2.34 -7.49 41.39
C MET A 82 -3.29 -8.66 41.66
N GLY A 83 -3.36 -9.65 40.76
CA GLY A 83 -4.11 -10.88 40.99
C GLY A 83 -3.59 -11.62 42.23
N LEU A 84 -2.27 -11.78 42.34
CA LEU A 84 -1.64 -12.42 43.50
C LEU A 84 -1.89 -11.64 44.81
N ILE A 85 -1.85 -10.31 44.77
CA ILE A 85 -2.14 -9.46 45.93
C ILE A 85 -3.62 -9.60 46.34
N ALA A 86 -4.52 -9.62 45.37
CA ALA A 86 -5.96 -9.79 45.60
C ALA A 86 -6.27 -11.15 46.23
N ASP A 87 -5.67 -12.22 45.70
CA ASP A 87 -5.79 -13.59 46.24
C ASP A 87 -5.26 -13.68 47.67
N ALA A 88 -4.09 -13.09 47.95
CA ALA A 88 -3.50 -13.08 49.27
C ALA A 88 -4.33 -12.29 50.31
N ARG A 89 -5.05 -11.25 49.85
CA ARG A 89 -5.94 -10.43 50.70
C ARG A 89 -7.37 -10.95 50.76
N GLY A 90 -7.75 -11.93 49.92
CA GLY A 90 -9.11 -12.44 49.80
C GLY A 90 -10.11 -11.41 49.26
N VAL A 91 -9.64 -10.40 48.52
CA VAL A 91 -10.46 -9.33 47.92
C VAL A 91 -10.48 -9.47 46.40
N ARG A 92 -11.37 -8.74 45.72
CA ARG A 92 -11.41 -8.79 44.25
C ARG A 92 -10.28 -7.93 43.67
N GLN A 93 -9.73 -8.36 42.54
CA GLN A 93 -8.65 -7.65 41.84
C GLN A 93 -9.02 -6.19 41.50
N VAL A 94 -10.28 -5.92 41.20
CA VAL A 94 -10.80 -4.56 40.93
C VAL A 94 -10.76 -3.64 42.15
N ASP A 95 -10.85 -4.19 43.36
CA ASP A 95 -10.77 -3.41 44.60
C ASP A 95 -9.31 -3.01 44.88
N VAL A 96 -8.37 -3.92 44.58
CA VAL A 96 -6.92 -3.66 44.62
C VAL A 96 -6.52 -2.64 43.56
N GLN A 97 -6.99 -2.78 42.32
CA GLN A 97 -6.72 -1.80 41.25
C GLN A 97 -7.16 -0.39 41.65
N ARG A 98 -8.37 -0.25 42.22
CA ARG A 98 -8.89 1.03 42.73
C ARG A 98 -8.07 1.58 43.89
N GLU A 99 -7.58 0.74 44.80
CA GLU A 99 -6.71 1.13 45.92
C GLU A 99 -5.36 1.69 45.42
N TYR A 100 -4.81 1.09 44.36
CA TYR A 100 -3.56 1.54 43.73
C TYR A 100 -3.76 2.65 42.69
N GLY A 101 -4.99 3.17 42.53
CA GLY A 101 -5.28 4.31 41.65
C GLY A 101 -5.28 3.97 40.16
N LEU A 102 -5.42 2.69 39.80
CA LEU A 102 -5.57 2.22 38.43
C LEU A 102 -7.06 2.26 38.08
N ASP A 103 -7.45 3.12 37.14
CA ASP A 103 -8.81 3.14 36.58
C ASP A 103 -8.88 2.15 35.41
N ASP A 104 -10.05 1.54 35.18
CA ASP A 104 -10.27 0.50 34.15
C ASP A 104 -10.16 1.05 32.70
N ARG A 105 -9.69 2.30 32.51
CA ARG A 105 -9.76 3.05 31.25
C ARG A 105 -8.45 3.10 30.45
N ASP A 106 -7.39 2.43 30.90
CA ASP A 106 -6.14 2.26 30.13
C ASP A 106 -5.99 0.83 29.60
#